data_AF-A0A965ZHP0-F1
#
_entry.id   AF-A0A965ZHP0-F1
#
_cell.length_a   1.000
_cell.length_b   1.000
_cell.length_c   1.000
_cell.angle_alpha   90.00
_cell.angle_beta   90.00
_cell.angle_gamma   90.00
#
_symmetry.space_group_name_H-M   'P 1'
#
loop_
_entity.id
_entity.type
_entity.pdbx_description
1 polymer ?
#
loop_
_entity_poly.entity_id
_entity_poly.type
_entity_poly.pdbx_seq_one_letter_code
_entity_poly.pdbx_strand_id
1 'polypeptide(L)' 'MLTKHKVYELINQLPDTFSVDELVDELLLWQNIEKARTQVKNREVTAEAPVQPAVFAM' A
#
# COMPACT_ATOMS: atom_id res chain seq x y z
N MET A 1 -1.12 -5.49 9.66
CA MET A 1 -0.34 -6.62 9.13
C MET A 1 -1.35 -7.56 8.49
N LEU A 2 -1.07 -8.11 7.30
CA LEU A 2 -2.03 -8.94 6.58
C LEU A 2 -2.29 -10.22 7.39
N THR A 3 -3.44 -10.32 8.05
CA THR A 3 -3.83 -11.48 8.86
C THR A 3 -4.85 -12.32 8.10
N LYS A 4 -4.93 -13.62 8.42
CA LYS A 4 -5.91 -14.53 7.80
C LYS A 4 -7.32 -13.97 7.83
N HIS A 5 -7.73 -13.38 8.96
CA HIS A 5 -9.05 -12.77 9.12
C HIS A 5 -9.31 -11.65 8.11
N LYS A 6 -8.33 -10.76 7.91
CA LYS A 6 -8.43 -9.62 7.00
C LYS A 6 -8.43 -10.05 5.52
N VAL A 7 -7.75 -11.15 5.21
CA VAL A 7 -7.82 -11.79 3.88
C VAL A 7 -9.23 -12.36 3.63
N TYR A 8 -9.85 -13.00 4.62
CA TYR A 8 -11.23 -13.46 4.51
C TYR A 8 -12.22 -12.31 4.32
N GLU A 9 -12.05 -11.20 5.05
CA GLU A 9 -12.88 -10.00 4.85
C GLU A 9 -12.74 -9.44 3.43
N LEU A 10 -11.52 -9.39 2.91
CA LEU A 10 -11.23 -8.98 1.54
C LEU A 10 -11.91 -9.86 0.51
N ILE A 11 -11.77 -11.19 0.64
CA ILE A 11 -12.41 -12.15 -0.27
C ILE A 11 -13.94 -12.00 -0.23
N ASN A 12 -14.52 -11.75 0.94
CA ASN A 12 -15.97 -11.53 1.08
C ASN A 12 -16.46 -10.19 0.50
N GLN A 13 -15.55 -9.25 0.23
CA GLN A 13 -15.85 -7.96 -0.41
C GLN A 13 -15.63 -7.99 -1.93
N LEU A 14 -14.93 -9.03 -2.44
CA LEU A 14 -14.76 -9.22 -3.87
C LEU A 14 -16.08 -9.69 -4.52
N PRO A 15 -16.26 -9.44 -5.83
CA PRO A 15 -17.44 -9.89 -6.55
C PRO A 15 -17.56 -11.42 -6.56
N ASP A 16 -18.76 -11.95 -6.81
CA ASP A 16 -19.03 -13.39 -6.90
C ASP A 16 -18.09 -14.12 -7.89
N THR A 17 -17.61 -13.40 -8.90
CA THR A 17 -16.52 -13.82 -9.78
C THR A 17 -15.39 -12.82 -9.71
N PHE A 18 -14.21 -13.29 -9.32
CA PHE A 18 -12.97 -12.53 -9.36
C PHE A 18 -11.85 -13.41 -9.94
N SER A 19 -10.86 -12.78 -10.53
CA SER A 19 -9.64 -13.46 -10.96
C SER A 19 -8.63 -13.54 -9.82
N VAL A 20 -7.75 -14.54 -9.86
CA VAL A 20 -6.69 -14.67 -8.86
C VAL A 20 -5.76 -13.45 -8.89
N ASP A 21 -5.51 -12.87 -10.07
CA ASP A 21 -4.66 -11.68 -10.23
C ASP A 21 -5.27 -10.46 -9.51
N GLU A 22 -6.58 -10.22 -9.65
CA GLU A 22 -7.27 -9.13 -8.93
C GLU A 22 -7.19 -9.29 -7.41
N LEU A 23 -7.33 -10.53 -6.91
CA LEU A 23 -7.14 -10.80 -5.48
C LEU A 23 -5.70 -10.50 -5.04
N VAL A 24 -4.70 -10.88 -5.83
CA VAL A 24 -3.29 -10.64 -5.53
C VAL A 24 -2.99 -9.13 -5.49
N ASP A 25 -3.51 -8.37 -6.43
CA ASP A 25 -3.34 -6.91 -6.50
C ASP A 25 -3.94 -6.20 -5.28
N GLU A 26 -5.16 -6.59 -4.88
CA GLU A 26 -5.81 -6.06 -3.68
C GLU A 26 -5.01 -6.39 -2.41
N LEU A 27 -4.54 -7.64 -2.26
CA LEU A 27 -3.71 -8.02 -1.11
C LEU A 27 -2.39 -7.24 -1.07
N LEU A 28 -1.77 -6.98 -2.22
CA LEU A 28 -0.55 -6.20 -2.33
C LEU A 28 -0.77 -4.73 -1.92
N LEU A 29 -1.87 -4.13 -2.37
CA LEU A 29 -2.26 -2.77 -1.99
C LEU A 29 -2.42 -2.66 -0.48
N TRP A 30 -3.17 -3.58 0.14
CA TRP A 30 -3.36 -3.61 1.58
C TRP A 30 -2.04 -3.78 2.35
N GLN A 31 -1.17 -4.67 1.89
CA GLN A 31 0.15 -4.86 2.47
C GLN A 31 0.99 -3.59 2.44
N ASN A 32 0.92 -2.80 1.35
CA ASN A 32 1.63 -1.55 1.20
C ASN A 32 1.07 -0.44 2.11
N ILE A 33 -0.25 -0.32 2.21
CA ILE A 33 -0.91 0.63 3.13
C ILE A 33 -0.48 0.36 4.58
N GLU A 34 -0.43 -0.91 4.98
CA GLU A 34 -0.04 -1.26 6.34
C GLU A 34 1.44 -1.04 6.62
N LYS A 35 2.30 -1.30 5.64
CA LYS A 35 3.72 -0.95 5.72
C LYS A 35 3.88 0.57 5.90
N ALA A 36 3.20 1.38 5.09
CA ALA A 36 3.23 2.83 5.18
C ALA A 36 2.74 3.33 6.55
N ARG A 37 1.63 2.78 7.07
CA ARG A 37 1.14 3.10 8.43
C ARG A 37 2.15 2.74 9.52
N THR A 38 2.84 1.62 9.37
CA THR A 38 3.88 1.17 10.31
C THR A 38 5.09 2.10 10.27
N GLN A 39 5.55 2.47 9.08
CA GLN A 39 6.64 3.43 8.87
C GLN A 39 6.33 4.79 9.48
N VAL A 40 5.13 5.32 9.25
CA VAL A 40 4.65 6.57 9.88
C VAL A 40 4.63 6.46 11.41
N LYS A 41 4.10 5.35 11.95
CA LYS A 41 4.06 5.11 13.41
C LYS A 41 5.47 5.07 14.01
N ASN A 42 6.42 4.47 13.30
CA ASN A 42 7.81 4.37 13.73
C ASN A 42 8.60 5.67 13.53
N ARG A 43 7.99 6.74 12.98
CA ARG A 43 8.68 7.96 12.53
C ARG A 43 9.80 7.67 11.53
N GLU A 44 9.78 6.51 10.90
CA GLU A 44 10.62 6.14 9.77
C GLU A 44 9.99 6.75 8.51
N VAL A 45 9.88 8.08 8.50
CA VAL A 45 9.56 8.82 7.29
C VAL A 45 10.90 9.16 6.67
N THR A 46 11.33 8.34 5.71
CA THR A 46 12.47 8.71 4.87
C THR A 46 11.99 9.81 3.92
N ALA A 47 11.96 11.05 4.42
CA ALA A 47 11.90 12.25 3.58
C ALA A 47 13.28 12.47 2.93
N GLU A 48 13.84 11.43 2.30
CA GLU A 48 15.05 11.59 1.48
C GLU A 48 14.62 11.84 0.03
N ALA A 49 14.13 13.04 -0.17
CA ALA A 49 14.53 13.81 -1.33
C ALA A 49 14.29 15.28 -0.97
N PRO A 50 15.34 16.10 -0.76
CA PRO A 50 15.16 17.52 -1.00
C PRO A 50 14.63 17.63 -2.43
N VAL A 51 13.38 18.06 -2.58
CA VAL A 51 12.84 18.46 -3.88
C VAL A 51 13.75 19.58 -4.36
N GLN A 52 14.73 19.23 -5.20
CA GLN A 52 15.57 20.22 -5.85
C GLN A 52 14.60 21.00 -6.75
N PRO A 53 14.36 22.30 -6.48
CA PRO A 53 13.59 23.09 -7.42
C PRO A 53 14.35 23.00 -8.74
N ALA A 54 13.69 22.47 -9.77
CA ALA A 54 14.23 22.51 -11.12
C ALA A 54 14.55 23.97 -11.42
N VAL A 55 15.84 24.30 -11.45
CA VAL A 55 16.31 25.62 -11.85
C VAL A 55 16.00 25.69 -13.34
N PHE A 56 14.84 26.24 -13.69
CA PHE A 56 14.62 26.75 -15.03
C PHE A 56 15.59 27.91 -15.19
N ALA A 57 16.74 27.62 -15.80
CA ALA A 57 17.68 28.62 -16.23
C ALA A 57 16.97 29.59 -17.17
N MET A 58 16.87 30.85 -16.75
CA MET A 58 16.64 32.00 -17.63
C MET A 58 17.97 32.50 -18.17
#